data_AF-A0A2N9N5P5-F1
#
_entry.id   AF-A0A2N9N5P5-F1
#
_cell.length_a   1.000
_cell.length_b   1.000
_cell.length_c   1.000
_cell.angle_alpha   90.00
_cell.angle_beta   90.00
_cell.angle_gamma   90.00
#
_symmetry.space_group_name_H-M   'P 1'
#
loop_
_entity.id
_entity.type
_entity.pdbx_description
1 polymer ?
#
loop_
_entity_poly.entity_id
_entity_poly.type
_entity_poly.pdbx_seq_one_letter_code
_entity_poly.pdbx_strand_id
1 'polypeptide(L)'
;MTIANGRRCLTATGGGKLRMTGCAASDSQTFQLAHRRDLLYLPIAGGTSVCWDMTALRQSGKTLYLYPCHAEDHQLFRFVPHADGTFAVFTTTGLQCLEVRGARVEQQPCNRSASQKWLVRPLR
;
A
#
# COMPACT_ATOMS: atom_id res chain seq x y z
N MET A 1 -3.66 0.21 11.42
CA MET A 1 -2.44 -0.60 11.23
C MET A 1 -1.34 0.27 10.62
N THR A 2 -0.09 -0.11 10.80
CA THR A 2 1.06 0.48 10.09
C THR A 2 1.51 -0.45 8.97
N ILE A 3 1.81 0.13 7.82
CA ILE A 3 2.37 -0.58 6.66
C ILE A 3 3.85 -0.24 6.54
N ALA A 4 4.71 -1.24 6.46
CA ALA A 4 6.16 -1.04 6.41
C ALA A 4 6.85 -1.95 5.38
N ASN A 5 8.04 -1.53 4.96
CA ASN A 5 8.99 -2.35 4.21
C ASN A 5 10.36 -2.19 4.87
N GLY A 6 10.87 -3.28 5.45
CA GLY A 6 12.04 -3.23 6.33
C GLY A 6 11.83 -2.30 7.53
N ARG A 7 12.71 -1.30 7.69
CA ARG A 7 12.69 -0.32 8.80
C ARG A 7 11.96 0.98 8.47
N ARG A 8 11.35 1.07 7.28
CA ARG A 8 10.63 2.27 6.83
C ARG A 8 9.13 2.01 6.78
N CYS A 9 8.36 3.04 7.09
CA CYS A 9 6.91 2.99 7.13
C CYS A 9 6.33 3.83 6.00
N LEU A 10 5.26 3.32 5.40
CA LEU A 10 4.49 4.08 4.44
C LEU A 10 3.82 5.25 5.16
N THR A 11 4.00 6.45 4.62
CA THR A 11 3.58 7.69 5.26
C THR A 11 2.77 8.51 4.28
N ALA A 12 1.56 8.89 4.68
CA ALA A 12 0.77 9.94 4.04
C ALA A 12 1.52 11.27 4.22
N THR A 13 2.00 11.81 3.11
CA THR A 13 2.63 13.12 3.04
C THR A 13 1.67 14.10 2.38
N GLY A 14 1.80 15.39 2.71
CA GLY A 14 0.92 16.43 2.17
C GLY A 14 0.85 16.42 0.64
N GLY A 15 -0.28 16.91 0.10
CA GLY A 15 -0.55 16.94 -1.34
C GLY A 15 -0.87 15.57 -1.95
N GLY A 16 -1.49 14.68 -1.16
CA GLY A 16 -1.96 13.37 -1.63
C GLY A 16 -0.87 12.34 -1.89
N LYS A 17 0.35 12.53 -1.36
CA LYS A 17 1.51 11.68 -1.71
C LYS A 17 1.77 10.63 -0.65
N LEU A 18 2.16 9.42 -1.07
CA LEU A 18 2.65 8.37 -0.16
C LEU A 18 4.15 8.19 -0.32
N ARG A 19 4.88 8.15 0.80
CA ARG A 19 6.33 7.95 0.81
C ARG A 19 6.78 7.00 1.91
N MET A 20 7.88 6.30 1.63
CA MET A 20 8.57 5.47 2.62
C MET A 20 9.51 6.34 3.46
N THR A 21 9.15 6.58 4.71
CA THR A 21 9.93 7.38 5.67
C THR A 21 10.34 6.53 6.88
N GLY A 22 11.10 7.11 7.83
CA GLY A 22 11.36 6.45 9.10
C GLY A 22 10.06 6.16 9.85
N CYS A 23 9.95 5.00 10.49
CA CYS A 23 8.76 4.67 11.28
C CYS A 23 8.64 5.60 12.49
N ALA A 24 7.49 6.23 12.63
CA ALA A 24 7.09 7.09 13.74
C ALA A 24 5.69 6.69 14.19
N ALA A 25 5.38 6.87 15.47
CA ALA A 25 4.03 6.66 15.99
C ALA A 25 3.14 7.87 15.64
N SER A 26 2.88 8.06 14.34
CA SER A 26 2.07 9.17 13.82
C SER A 26 0.84 8.70 13.05
N ASP A 27 -0.21 9.52 13.08
CA ASP A 27 -1.45 9.24 12.35
C ASP A 27 -1.24 9.17 10.83
N SER A 28 -0.25 9.91 10.31
CA SER A 28 0.16 9.83 8.91
C SER A 28 0.73 8.47 8.48
N GLN A 29 1.07 7.59 9.43
CA GLN A 29 1.53 6.21 9.18
C GLN A 29 0.48 5.16 9.55
N THR A 30 -0.74 5.61 9.82
CA THR A 30 -1.86 4.77 10.17
C THR A 30 -2.79 4.58 8.99
N PHE A 31 -3.16 3.32 8.73
CA PHE A 31 -4.13 2.94 7.71
C PHE A 31 -5.20 2.02 8.29
N GLN A 32 -6.40 2.08 7.73
CA GLN A 32 -7.49 1.15 7.98
C GLN A 32 -7.75 0.35 6.71
N LEU A 33 -8.16 -0.92 6.84
CA LEU A 33 -8.57 -1.73 5.69
C LEU A 33 -10.09 -1.86 5.71
N ALA A 34 -10.76 -1.26 4.72
CA ALA A 34 -12.15 -1.59 4.46
C ALA A 34 -12.20 -2.78 3.49
N HIS A 35 -12.87 -3.86 3.91
CA HIS A 35 -13.18 -4.99 3.03
C HIS A 35 -14.25 -4.54 2.01
N ARG A 36 -14.09 -4.89 0.73
CA ARG A 36 -15.02 -4.45 -0.33
C ARG A 36 -15.58 -5.59 -1.17
N ARG A 37 -14.74 -6.52 -1.63
CA ARG A 37 -15.10 -7.66 -2.50
C ARG A 37 -14.09 -8.79 -2.30
N ASP A 38 -14.52 -10.04 -2.22
CA ASP A 38 -13.64 -11.22 -2.09
C ASP A 38 -12.52 -11.05 -1.04
N LEU A 39 -11.25 -10.99 -1.47
CA LEU A 39 -10.06 -10.73 -0.64
C LEU A 39 -9.41 -9.38 -0.98
N LEU A 40 -10.18 -8.45 -1.54
CA LEU A 40 -9.76 -7.10 -1.89
C LEU A 40 -10.13 -6.11 -0.79
N TYR A 41 -9.14 -5.31 -0.42
CA TYR A 41 -9.22 -4.30 0.60
C TYR A 41 -9.01 -2.92 -0.01
N LEU A 42 -9.64 -1.93 0.60
CA LEU A 42 -9.49 -0.51 0.34
C LEU A 42 -8.71 0.10 1.51
N PRO A 43 -7.40 0.36 1.36
CA PRO A 43 -6.59 0.96 2.41
C PRO A 43 -6.87 2.46 2.51
N ILE A 44 -7.42 2.87 3.64
CA ILE A 44 -7.83 4.25 3.94
C ILE A 44 -6.77 4.86 4.87
N ALA A 45 -6.31 6.08 4.59
CA ALA A 45 -5.45 6.78 5.54
C ALA A 45 -6.26 7.09 6.82
N GLY A 46 -5.70 6.76 7.98
CA GLY A 46 -6.41 6.73 9.26
C GLY A 46 -7.11 8.05 9.59
N GLY A 47 -8.39 7.98 9.94
CA GLY A 47 -9.18 9.17 10.29
C GLY A 47 -9.53 10.08 9.11
N THR A 48 -9.38 9.60 7.86
CA THR A 48 -9.65 10.38 6.64
C THR A 48 -10.62 9.67 5.69
N SER A 49 -10.96 10.34 4.58
CA SER A 49 -11.73 9.80 3.45
C SER A 49 -10.89 9.60 2.18
N VAL A 50 -9.57 9.53 2.31
CA VAL A 50 -8.66 9.26 1.18
C VAL A 50 -8.05 7.87 1.24
N CYS A 51 -7.99 7.24 0.09
CA CYS A 51 -7.60 5.86 -0.11
C CYS A 51 -6.32 5.76 -0.91
N TRP A 52 -5.62 4.64 -0.76
CA TRP A 52 -4.56 4.26 -1.69
C TRP A 52 -5.12 4.19 -3.11
N ASP A 53 -4.41 4.79 -4.05
CA ASP A 53 -4.80 4.87 -5.44
C ASP A 53 -3.58 4.73 -6.36
N MET A 54 -3.65 3.79 -7.30
CA MET A 54 -2.65 3.65 -8.36
C MET A 54 -2.96 4.62 -9.50
N THR A 55 -1.99 5.47 -9.88
CA THR A 55 -2.21 6.48 -10.94
C THR A 55 -2.53 5.92 -12.32
N ALA A 56 -2.29 4.63 -12.54
CA ALA A 56 -2.88 3.88 -13.64
C ALA A 56 -2.91 2.38 -13.30
N LEU A 57 -3.84 1.64 -13.88
CA LEU A 57 -3.90 0.19 -13.79
C LEU A 57 -2.98 -0.47 -14.83
N ARG A 58 -2.51 -1.69 -14.53
CA ARG A 58 -1.82 -2.59 -15.49
C ARG A 58 -0.55 -2.00 -16.11
N GLN A 59 0.10 -1.05 -15.45
CA GLN A 59 1.25 -0.32 -16.00
C GLN A 59 2.40 -0.22 -14.99
N SER A 60 3.49 -0.94 -15.26
CA SER A 60 4.67 -0.94 -14.39
C SER A 60 5.26 0.48 -14.22
N GLY A 61 5.82 0.76 -13.04
CA GLY A 61 6.43 2.06 -12.72
C GLY A 61 5.45 3.17 -12.33
N LYS A 62 4.14 2.88 -12.33
CA LYS A 62 3.13 3.84 -11.86
C LYS A 62 3.13 3.86 -10.34
N THR A 63 2.99 5.06 -9.79
CA THR A 63 3.19 5.33 -8.37
C THR A 63 1.86 5.29 -7.63
N LEU A 64 1.91 4.85 -6.38
CA LEU A 64 0.80 4.88 -5.43
C LEU A 64 0.68 6.27 -4.79
N TYR A 65 -0.54 6.79 -4.73
CA TYR A 65 -0.88 8.06 -4.10
C TYR A 65 -2.14 7.93 -3.22
N LEU A 66 -2.59 9.04 -2.64
CA LEU A 66 -3.86 9.17 -1.94
C LEU A 66 -4.84 9.95 -2.81
N TYR A 67 -6.04 9.41 -2.94
CA TYR A 67 -7.13 10.03 -3.67
C TYR A 67 -8.46 9.81 -2.94
N PRO A 68 -9.49 10.66 -3.11
CA PRO A 68 -10.81 10.40 -2.53
C PRO A 68 -11.28 8.96 -2.79
N CYS A 69 -11.75 8.31 -1.74
CA CYS A 69 -12.20 6.93 -1.82
C CYS A 69 -13.43 6.82 -2.73
N HIS A 70 -13.32 6.05 -3.80
CA HIS A 70 -14.42 5.66 -4.70
C HIS A 70 -14.44 4.16 -5.00
N ALA A 71 -13.46 3.40 -4.49
CA ALA A 71 -13.42 1.94 -4.51
C ALA A 71 -13.47 1.30 -5.91
N GLU A 72 -12.95 2.03 -6.89
CA GLU A 72 -12.65 1.49 -8.22
C GLU A 72 -11.38 0.63 -8.16
N ASP A 73 -11.13 -0.12 -9.22
CA ASP A 73 -10.09 -1.16 -9.24
C ASP A 73 -8.67 -0.68 -8.86
N HIS A 74 -8.35 0.59 -9.12
CA HIS A 74 -7.07 1.21 -8.78
C HIS A 74 -6.90 1.55 -7.29
N GLN A 75 -7.97 1.42 -6.51
CA GLN A 75 -7.96 1.58 -5.05
C GLN A 75 -8.12 0.26 -4.29
N LEU A 76 -8.25 -0.85 -5.00
CA LEU A 76 -8.45 -2.16 -4.41
C LEU A 76 -7.15 -2.97 -4.45
N PHE A 77 -6.79 -3.56 -3.32
CA PHE A 77 -5.53 -4.28 -3.13
C PHE A 77 -5.74 -5.60 -2.42
N ARG A 78 -4.94 -6.61 -2.76
CA ARG A 78 -4.97 -7.91 -2.10
C ARG A 78 -3.66 -8.15 -1.36
N PHE A 79 -3.77 -8.38 -0.05
CA PHE A 79 -2.64 -8.72 0.81
C PHE A 79 -2.54 -10.24 0.89
N VAL A 80 -1.41 -10.81 0.48
CA VAL A 80 -1.18 -12.25 0.48
C VAL A 80 0.00 -12.56 1.39
N PRO A 81 -0.18 -13.36 2.44
CA PRO A 81 0.89 -13.67 3.38
C PRO A 81 1.97 -14.53 2.72
N HIS A 82 3.20 -14.26 3.12
CA HIS A 82 4.36 -15.12 2.91
C HIS A 82 4.64 -15.93 4.18
N ALA A 83 5.37 -17.04 4.03
CA ALA A 83 5.74 -17.90 5.16
C ALA A 83 6.67 -17.19 6.18
N ASP A 84 7.36 -16.13 5.77
CA ASP A 84 8.26 -15.33 6.62
C ASP A 84 7.54 -14.22 7.41
N GLY A 85 6.20 -14.21 7.38
CA GLY A 85 5.38 -13.22 8.08
C GLY A 85 5.26 -11.86 7.37
N THR A 86 5.86 -11.69 6.20
CA THR A 86 5.61 -10.54 5.32
C THR A 86 4.42 -10.80 4.39
N PHE A 87 4.02 -9.78 3.63
CA PHE A 87 2.94 -9.85 2.66
C PHE A 87 3.42 -9.39 1.29
N ALA A 88 3.00 -10.08 0.24
CA ALA A 88 2.90 -9.47 -1.08
C ALA A 88 1.61 -8.64 -1.13
N VAL A 89 1.66 -7.45 -1.71
CA VAL A 89 0.47 -6.62 -1.94
C VAL A 89 0.24 -6.51 -3.43
N PHE A 90 -0.81 -7.18 -3.91
CA PHE A 90 -1.19 -7.20 -5.31
C PHE A 90 -2.14 -6.04 -5.61
N THR A 91 -1.97 -5.43 -6.78
CA THR A 91 -3.04 -4.62 -7.37
C THR A 91 -4.16 -5.53 -7.87
N THR A 92 -5.37 -5.01 -8.07
CA THR A 92 -6.54 -5.76 -8.60
C THR A 92 -6.26 -6.59 -9.85
N THR A 93 -5.31 -6.15 -10.66
CA THR A 93 -4.90 -6.84 -11.89
C THR A 93 -4.33 -8.24 -11.65
N GLY A 94 -3.89 -8.54 -10.42
CA GLY A 94 -3.28 -9.83 -10.03
C GLY A 94 -1.87 -10.06 -10.58
N LEU A 95 -1.42 -9.26 -11.55
CA LEU A 95 -0.14 -9.41 -12.26
C LEU A 95 0.98 -8.54 -11.69
N GLN A 96 0.63 -7.53 -10.88
CA GLN A 96 1.58 -6.57 -10.34
C GLN A 96 1.53 -6.49 -8.81
N CYS A 97 2.69 -6.24 -8.23
CA CYS A 97 2.93 -6.11 -6.81
C CYS A 97 3.36 -4.68 -6.48
N LEU A 98 2.97 -4.19 -5.30
CA LEU A 98 3.53 -2.94 -4.77
C LEU A 98 5.00 -3.13 -4.40
N GLU A 99 5.83 -2.24 -4.88
CA GLU A 99 7.28 -2.25 -4.74
C GLU A 99 7.78 -0.90 -4.21
N VAL A 100 8.72 -0.94 -3.28
CA VAL A 100 9.45 0.25 -2.84
C VAL A 100 10.55 0.60 -3.83
N ARG A 101 10.49 1.80 -4.42
CA ARG A 101 11.53 2.37 -5.28
C ARG A 101 12.06 3.69 -4.70
N GLY A 102 13.17 3.61 -3.98
CA GLY A 102 13.69 4.73 -3.19
C GLY A 102 12.70 5.13 -2.10
N ALA A 103 12.19 6.37 -2.14
CA ALA A 103 11.15 6.86 -1.24
C ALA A 103 9.72 6.67 -1.76
N ARG A 104 9.54 6.26 -3.03
CA ARG A 104 8.22 6.04 -3.64
C ARG A 104 7.77 4.60 -3.50
N VAL A 105 6.47 4.39 -3.71
CA VAL A 105 5.86 3.08 -3.89
C VAL A 105 5.27 3.03 -5.28
N GLU A 106 5.64 2.01 -6.06
CA GLU A 106 5.24 1.84 -7.45
C GLU A 106 4.66 0.44 -7.64
N GLN A 107 3.83 0.23 -8.66
CA GLN A 107 3.45 -1.11 -9.09
C GLN A 107 4.48 -1.65 -10.07
N GLN A 108 4.90 -2.90 -9.88
CA GLN A 108 5.89 -3.58 -10.70
C GLN A 108 5.51 -5.05 -10.90
N PRO A 109 6.07 -5.73 -11.92
CA PRO A 109 5.95 -7.18 -12.03
C PRO A 109 6.39 -7.87 -10.73
N CYS A 110 5.59 -8.82 -10.26
CA CYS A 110 5.89 -9.53 -9.02
C CYS A 110 7.16 -10.37 -9.16
N ASN A 111 8.16 -10.11 -8.32
CA ASN A 111 9.47 -10.78 -8.34
C ASN A 111 9.90 -11.31 -6.95
N ARG A 112 9.08 -11.11 -5.91
CA ARG A 112 9.32 -11.59 -4.52
C ARG A 112 10.58 -11.01 -3.86
N SER A 113 11.16 -9.96 -4.43
CA SER A 113 12.29 -9.24 -3.84
C SER A 113 11.91 -8.59 -2.51
N ALA A 114 12.92 -8.22 -1.72
CA ALA A 114 12.70 -7.56 -0.43
C ALA A 114 11.90 -6.25 -0.55
N SER A 115 12.00 -5.53 -1.67
CA SER A 115 11.22 -4.30 -1.92
C SER A 115 9.73 -4.54 -2.17
N GLN A 116 9.31 -5.79 -2.39
CA GLN A 116 7.90 -6.19 -2.57
C GLN A 116 7.32 -6.91 -1.33
N LYS A 117 8.10 -7.03 -0.25
CA LYS A 117 7.70 -7.68 1.00
C LYS A 117 7.27 -6.66 2.04
N TRP A 118 6.01 -6.69 2.42
CA TRP A 118 5.40 -5.70 3.31
C TRP A 118 5.15 -6.29 4.70
N LEU A 119 5.41 -5.50 5.73
CA LEU A 119 5.02 -5.79 7.10
C LEU A 119 3.73 -5.03 7.41
N VAL A 120 2.71 -5.76 7.86
CA VAL A 120 1.43 -5.20 8.29
C VAL A 120 1.35 -5.35 9.81
N ARG A 121 1.40 -4.23 10.53
CA ARG A 121 1.44 -4.24 12.00
C ARG A 121 0.15 -3.63 12.57
N PRO A 122 -0.56 -4.29 13.51
CA PRO A 122 -1.67 -3.66 14.19
C PRO A 122 -1.20 -2.41 14.95
N LEU A 123 -2.10 -1.43 15.12
CA LEU A 123 -1.83 -0.34 16.06
C LEU A 123 -1.88 -0.96 17.46
N ARG A 124 -0.90 -0.62 18.30
CA ARG A 124 -0.92 -1.00 19.71
C ARG A 124 -1.87 -0.08 20.47
#